data_AF-A0A1M5GQX7-F1
#
_entry.id   AF-A0A1M5GQX7-F1
#
_cell.length_a   1.000
_cell.length_b   1.000
_cell.length_c   1.000
_cell.angle_alpha   90.00
_cell.angle_beta   90.00
_cell.angle_gamma   90.00
#
_symmetry.space_group_name_H-M   'P 1'
#
loop_
_entity.id
_entity.type
_entity.pdbx_description
1 polymer ?
#
loop_
_entity_poly.entity_id
_entity_poly.type
_entity_poly.pdbx_seq_one_letter_code
_entity_poly.pdbx_strand_id
1 'polypeptide(L)'
;MKINFLKCLAGVVVYLLTSSFTAPNGNYSTVKVKAPFPMQPIKVFNYPKQDFPITNYGAIEGGIADNTKAIASAIEACNKAGGGRVVIPAGTWLTGPIHFKSNVDLHLDENAVLRFSDNPSDYLPAVQSSLEGMEFYNYSPLIYAFRCENIAITGKGTISPKMDTWKIWFPRQKYYMDAAGKLYTMMSTNVPVEERQFGNE
;
A
#
# COMPACT_ATOMS: atom_id res chain seq x y z
N MET A 1 68.18 7.80 56.06
CA MET A 1 67.96 7.45 54.64
C MET A 1 66.80 6.48 54.54
N LYS A 2 65.59 7.00 54.26
CA LYS A 2 64.40 6.25 53.80
C LYS A 2 63.40 7.32 53.33
N ILE A 3 63.23 7.39 52.01
CA ILE A 3 62.46 8.40 51.28
C ILE A 3 61.01 7.92 51.21
N ASN A 4 60.07 8.80 51.59
CA ASN A 4 58.63 8.55 51.56
C ASN A 4 58.12 8.52 50.10
N PHE A 5 57.40 7.45 49.77
CA PHE A 5 56.77 7.22 48.48
C PHE A 5 55.60 8.19 48.26
N LEU A 6 55.73 9.02 47.22
CA LEU A 6 54.69 9.91 46.71
C LEU A 6 53.70 9.09 45.87
N LYS A 7 52.42 9.12 46.24
CA LYS A 7 51.31 8.47 45.52
C LYS A 7 50.95 9.28 44.27
N CYS A 8 51.17 8.74 43.08
CA CYS A 8 50.57 9.25 41.84
C CYS A 8 49.13 8.71 41.71
N LEU A 9 48.13 9.59 41.82
CA LEU A 9 46.76 9.32 41.38
C LEU A 9 46.70 9.49 39.85
N ALA A 10 46.53 8.39 39.11
CA ALA A 10 46.10 8.45 37.72
C ALA A 10 44.57 8.40 37.69
N GLY A 11 43.92 9.55 37.48
CA GLY A 11 42.48 9.63 37.27
C GLY A 11 42.11 9.12 35.88
N VAL A 12 41.43 7.97 35.82
CA VAL A 12 40.81 7.46 34.59
C VAL A 12 39.47 8.19 34.41
N VAL A 13 39.42 9.11 33.46
CA VAL A 13 38.16 9.73 33.03
C VAL A 13 37.50 8.82 31.99
N VAL A 14 36.54 8.01 32.42
CA VAL A 14 35.67 7.23 31.53
C VAL A 14 34.60 8.16 30.98
N TYR A 15 34.76 8.59 29.73
CA TYR A 15 33.68 9.22 28.96
C TYR A 15 32.66 8.13 28.58
N LEU A 16 31.62 7.97 29.39
CA LEU A 16 30.42 7.21 29.04
C LEU A 16 29.60 8.05 28.05
N LEU A 17 29.85 7.87 26.76
CA LEU A 17 28.94 8.30 25.70
C LEU A 17 27.67 7.44 25.76
N THR A 18 26.68 7.90 26.51
CA THR A 18 25.32 7.36 26.44
C THR A 18 24.66 7.87 25.17
N SER A 19 24.88 7.17 24.05
CA SER A 19 23.99 7.32 22.90
C SER A 19 22.62 6.81 23.31
N SER A 20 21.73 7.75 23.65
CA SER A 20 20.32 7.45 23.78
C SER A 20 19.83 7.08 22.38
N PHE A 21 19.78 5.78 22.08
CA PHE A 21 18.96 5.27 20.99
C PHE A 21 17.50 5.43 21.42
N THR A 22 16.97 6.65 21.35
CA THR A 22 15.55 6.82 21.12
C THR A 22 15.33 6.28 19.71
N ALA A 23 14.93 5.01 19.61
CA ALA A 23 14.27 4.53 18.41
C ALA A 23 13.19 5.58 18.11
N PRO A 24 13.14 6.17 16.91
CA PRO A 24 12.04 7.04 16.57
C PRO A 24 10.79 6.17 16.66
N ASN A 25 10.07 6.27 17.77
CA ASN A 25 8.71 5.80 17.83
C ASN A 25 8.02 6.63 16.76
N GLY A 26 7.81 6.03 15.57
CA GLY A 26 7.11 6.69 14.48
C GLY A 26 5.77 7.23 14.98
N ASN A 27 5.14 8.11 14.21
CA ASN A 27 3.92 8.76 14.63
C ASN A 27 2.75 7.75 14.67
N TYR A 28 2.60 7.03 15.79
CA TYR A 28 1.60 5.99 15.98
C TYR A 28 0.82 6.19 17.28
N SER A 29 -0.50 6.02 17.18
CA SER A 29 -1.38 5.72 18.31
C SER A 29 -1.46 4.20 18.49
N THR A 30 -1.97 3.71 19.62
CA THR A 30 -2.18 2.27 19.83
C THR A 30 -3.58 1.94 20.31
N VAL A 31 -4.12 0.81 19.84
CA VAL A 31 -5.40 0.26 20.27
C VAL A 31 -5.15 -1.05 21.01
N LYS A 32 -5.62 -1.14 22.25
CA LYS A 32 -5.60 -2.37 23.03
C LYS A 32 -6.91 -3.12 22.84
N VAL A 33 -6.81 -4.40 22.53
CA VAL A 33 -7.98 -5.29 22.34
C VAL A 33 -7.96 -6.34 23.44
N LYS A 34 -9.09 -6.51 24.12
CA LYS A 34 -9.28 -7.60 25.09
C LYS A 34 -9.63 -8.88 24.34
N ALA A 35 -8.82 -9.92 24.52
CA ALA A 35 -9.01 -11.24 23.92
C ALA A 35 -8.70 -12.34 24.97
N PRO A 36 -9.15 -13.59 24.78
CA PRO A 36 -8.83 -14.72 25.68
C PRO A 36 -7.36 -15.19 25.58
N PHE A 37 -6.55 -14.52 24.75
CA PHE A 37 -5.12 -14.74 24.57
C PHE A 37 -4.38 -13.39 24.59
N PRO A 38 -3.07 -13.37 24.91
CA PRO A 38 -2.31 -12.13 24.92
C PRO A 38 -2.23 -11.52 23.51
N MET A 39 -2.58 -10.24 23.41
CA MET A 39 -2.46 -9.45 22.19
C MET A 39 -1.54 -8.26 22.41
N GLN A 40 -0.59 -8.08 21.48
CA GLN A 40 0.19 -6.85 21.41
C GLN A 40 -0.72 -5.68 20.99
N PRO A 41 -0.47 -4.43 21.44
CA PRO A 41 -1.23 -3.27 20.99
C PRO A 41 -1.15 -3.10 19.47
N ILE A 42 -2.29 -2.88 18.83
CA ILE A 42 -2.36 -2.63 17.40
C ILE A 42 -1.92 -1.18 17.16
N LYS A 43 -0.91 -0.97 16.30
CA LYS A 43 -0.44 0.36 15.92
C LYS A 43 -1.38 0.97 14.90
N VAL A 44 -1.68 2.26 15.07
CA VAL A 44 -2.44 3.09 14.12
C VAL A 44 -1.58 4.27 13.74
N PHE A 45 -1.23 4.39 12.46
CA PHE A 45 -0.39 5.49 12.00
C PHE A 45 -1.16 6.81 12.05
N ASN A 46 -0.54 7.83 12.62
CA ASN A 46 -1.05 9.18 12.68
C ASN A 46 -0.48 9.95 11.47
N TYR A 47 -1.29 10.16 10.44
CA TYR A 47 -0.85 10.84 9.23
C TYR A 47 -0.49 12.32 9.48
N PRO A 48 0.52 12.86 8.77
CA PRO A 48 0.71 14.31 8.69
C PRO A 48 -0.56 15.01 8.22
N LYS A 49 -0.85 16.20 8.76
CA LYS A 49 -2.00 17.01 8.36
C LYS A 49 -1.73 17.75 7.04
N GLN A 50 -1.58 16.98 5.97
CA GLN A 50 -1.30 17.46 4.62
C GLN A 50 -2.24 16.78 3.64
N ASP A 51 -2.88 17.58 2.79
CA ASP A 51 -3.85 17.11 1.82
C ASP A 51 -3.33 17.33 0.40
N PHE A 52 -3.54 16.33 -0.44
CA PHE A 52 -3.15 16.28 -1.84
C PHE A 52 -4.42 16.01 -2.67
N PRO A 53 -5.28 17.02 -2.91
CA PRO A 53 -6.49 16.85 -3.70
C PRO A 53 -6.14 16.48 -5.14
N ILE A 54 -6.76 15.45 -5.69
CA ILE A 54 -6.46 14.96 -7.05
C ILE A 54 -6.71 16.02 -8.16
N THR A 55 -7.57 17.00 -7.90
CA THR A 55 -7.84 18.13 -8.79
C THR A 55 -6.60 19.01 -9.00
N ASN A 56 -5.71 19.13 -8.00
CA ASN A 56 -4.43 19.83 -8.14
C ASN A 56 -3.43 19.09 -9.04
N TYR A 57 -3.74 17.84 -9.40
CA TYR A 57 -2.92 16.97 -10.25
C TYR A 57 -3.58 16.70 -11.62
N GLY A 58 -4.58 17.51 -11.99
CA GLY A 58 -5.23 17.45 -13.29
C GLY A 58 -6.36 16.44 -13.38
N ALA A 59 -6.91 15.97 -12.26
CA ALA A 59 -8.12 15.16 -12.28
C ALA A 59 -9.32 15.98 -12.75
N ILE A 60 -10.16 15.39 -13.60
CA ILE A 60 -11.36 15.98 -14.18
C ILE A 60 -12.57 15.16 -13.73
N GLU A 61 -13.52 15.83 -13.09
CA GLU A 61 -14.78 15.25 -12.62
C GLU A 61 -15.70 14.88 -13.79
N GLY A 62 -16.76 14.11 -13.52
CA GLY A 62 -17.82 13.77 -14.46
C GLY A 62 -17.81 12.30 -14.89
N GLY A 63 -16.80 11.54 -14.45
CA GLY A 63 -16.75 10.09 -14.63
C GLY A 63 -16.60 9.62 -16.07
N ILE A 64 -16.03 10.48 -16.93
CA ILE A 64 -15.70 10.20 -18.33
C ILE A 64 -14.18 10.28 -18.54
N ALA A 65 -13.54 11.33 -18.03
CA ALA A 65 -12.09 11.50 -18.13
C ALA A 65 -11.34 10.45 -17.30
N ASP A 66 -10.26 9.91 -17.85
CA ASP A 66 -9.36 9.00 -17.14
C ASP A 66 -8.47 9.79 -16.15
N ASN A 67 -8.64 9.51 -14.86
CA ASN A 67 -7.93 10.17 -13.76
C ASN A 67 -6.75 9.35 -13.21
N THR A 68 -6.41 8.21 -13.81
CA THR A 68 -5.38 7.29 -13.31
C THR A 68 -4.05 8.01 -13.05
N LYS A 69 -3.59 8.80 -14.02
CA LYS A 69 -2.32 9.55 -13.91
C LYS A 69 -2.36 10.68 -12.88
N ALA A 70 -3.51 11.35 -12.74
CA ALA A 70 -3.70 12.41 -11.76
C ALA A 70 -3.64 11.84 -10.33
N ILE A 71 -4.34 10.73 -10.08
CA ILE A 71 -4.33 10.03 -8.79
C ILE A 71 -2.92 9.51 -8.47
N ALA A 72 -2.24 8.88 -9.44
CA ALA A 72 -0.86 8.40 -9.25
C ALA A 72 0.11 9.56 -8.92
N SER A 73 -0.05 10.72 -9.56
CA SER A 73 0.75 11.91 -9.29
C SER A 73 0.49 12.48 -7.89
N ALA A 74 -0.76 12.48 -7.43
CA ALA A 74 -1.11 12.88 -6.08
C ALA A 74 -0.50 11.95 -5.02
N ILE A 75 -0.57 10.62 -5.24
CA ILE A 75 0.07 9.60 -4.39
C ILE A 75 1.57 9.80 -4.33
N GLU A 76 2.22 10.02 -5.48
CA GLU A 76 3.66 10.26 -5.56
C GLU A 76 4.07 11.52 -4.79
N ALA A 77 3.33 12.62 -4.96
CA ALA A 77 3.57 13.87 -4.23
C ALA A 77 3.38 13.69 -2.72
N CYS A 78 2.29 13.02 -2.32
CA CYS A 78 1.99 12.72 -0.93
C CYS A 78 3.10 11.89 -0.27
N ASN A 79 3.56 10.83 -0.93
CA ASN A 79 4.65 10.00 -0.44
C ASN A 79 5.97 10.79 -0.32
N LYS A 80 6.33 11.57 -1.35
CA LYS A 80 7.55 12.40 -1.35
C LYS A 80 7.56 13.47 -0.26
N ALA A 81 6.38 13.97 0.14
CA ALA A 81 6.21 14.92 1.23
C ALA A 81 6.27 14.29 2.64
N GLY A 82 6.54 12.99 2.74
CA GLY A 82 6.57 12.26 4.02
C GLY A 82 5.21 11.71 4.47
N GLY A 83 4.21 11.75 3.59
CA GLY A 83 2.88 11.20 3.82
C GLY A 83 1.81 12.24 4.12
N GLY A 84 0.56 11.78 4.13
CA GLY A 84 -0.63 12.62 4.24
C GLY A 84 -1.84 11.97 3.59
N ARG A 85 -2.80 12.78 3.18
CA ARG A 85 -4.05 12.34 2.55
C ARG A 85 -4.10 12.71 1.08
N VAL A 86 -4.30 11.72 0.21
CA VAL A 86 -4.71 11.96 -1.18
C VAL A 86 -6.22 12.07 -1.19
N VAL A 87 -6.74 13.26 -1.47
CA VAL A 87 -8.17 13.56 -1.33
C VAL A 87 -8.88 13.38 -2.67
N ILE A 88 -9.89 12.52 -2.67
CA ILE A 88 -10.86 12.35 -3.74
C ILE A 88 -12.12 13.15 -3.36
N PRO A 89 -12.34 14.34 -3.93
CA PRO A 89 -13.46 15.19 -3.53
C PRO A 89 -14.79 14.62 -4.03
N ALA A 90 -15.89 15.21 -3.57
CA ALA A 90 -17.24 14.88 -4.06
C ALA A 90 -17.29 14.93 -5.60
N GLY A 91 -18.04 14.01 -6.21
CA GLY A 91 -18.11 13.85 -7.66
C GLY A 91 -17.73 12.44 -8.12
N THR A 92 -17.80 12.18 -9.42
CA THR A 92 -17.45 10.86 -9.99
C THR A 92 -16.13 10.92 -10.74
N TRP A 93 -15.21 10.01 -10.41
CA TRP A 93 -13.84 9.99 -10.90
C TRP A 93 -13.56 8.64 -11.57
N LEU A 94 -13.51 8.61 -12.90
CA LEU A 94 -13.14 7.39 -13.63
C LEU A 94 -11.64 7.16 -13.52
N THR A 95 -11.22 5.93 -13.23
CA THR A 95 -9.82 5.53 -13.07
C THR A 95 -9.61 4.08 -13.48
N GLY A 96 -8.39 3.74 -13.89
CA GLY A 96 -7.83 2.39 -13.85
C GLY A 96 -7.31 2.06 -12.44
N PRO A 97 -6.30 1.18 -12.29
CA PRO A 97 -5.80 0.75 -11.00
C PRO A 97 -5.12 1.88 -10.21
N ILE A 98 -5.26 1.83 -8.87
CA ILE A 98 -4.54 2.69 -7.94
C ILE A 98 -3.43 1.88 -7.28
N HIS A 99 -2.18 2.35 -7.44
CA HIS A 99 -1.01 1.75 -6.78
C HIS A 99 -0.56 2.64 -5.62
N PHE A 100 -0.66 2.10 -4.41
CA PHE A 100 -0.24 2.79 -3.19
C PHE A 100 1.27 2.93 -3.09
N LYS A 101 1.66 3.91 -2.29
CA LYS A 101 2.99 4.05 -1.70
C LYS A 101 2.84 4.16 -0.19
N SER A 102 3.93 3.94 0.55
CA SER A 102 3.92 4.05 2.00
C SER A 102 3.50 5.46 2.47
N ASN A 103 2.89 5.53 3.65
CA ASN A 103 2.46 6.76 4.32
C ASN A 103 1.36 7.54 3.57
N VAL A 104 0.54 6.86 2.77
CA VAL A 104 -0.56 7.46 2.00
C VAL A 104 -1.91 7.00 2.54
N ASP A 105 -2.77 7.96 2.88
CA ASP A 105 -4.20 7.75 3.13
C ASP A 105 -5.01 8.21 1.90
N LEU A 106 -5.68 7.29 1.22
CA LEU A 106 -6.61 7.62 0.15
C LEU A 106 -7.96 8.00 0.78
N HIS A 107 -8.22 9.30 0.87
CA HIS A 107 -9.41 9.85 1.53
C HIS A 107 -10.50 10.15 0.51
N LEU A 108 -11.63 9.44 0.58
CA LEU A 108 -12.80 9.69 -0.27
C LEU A 108 -13.81 10.55 0.49
N ASP A 109 -13.97 11.80 0.07
CA ASP A 109 -14.95 12.71 0.66
C ASP A 109 -16.37 12.16 0.53
N GLU A 110 -17.27 12.69 1.36
CA GLU A 110 -18.69 12.38 1.24
C GLU A 110 -19.19 12.71 -0.18
N ASN A 111 -19.94 11.78 -0.78
CA ASN A 111 -20.40 11.82 -2.19
C ASN A 111 -19.29 11.70 -3.26
N ALA A 112 -18.06 11.39 -2.89
CA ALA A 112 -17.05 10.96 -3.87
C ALA A 112 -17.38 9.56 -4.39
N VAL A 113 -17.29 9.35 -5.69
CA VAL A 113 -17.41 8.03 -6.35
C VAL A 113 -16.14 7.78 -7.13
N LEU A 114 -15.31 6.89 -6.61
CA LEU A 114 -14.14 6.39 -7.32
C LEU A 114 -14.56 5.22 -8.21
N ARG A 115 -14.69 5.49 -9.50
CA ARG A 115 -15.24 4.56 -10.48
C ARG A 115 -14.14 3.86 -11.27
N PHE A 116 -14.00 2.55 -11.09
CA PHE A 116 -12.99 1.77 -11.79
C PHE A 116 -13.46 1.35 -13.18
N SER A 117 -12.59 1.44 -14.18
CA SER A 117 -12.84 0.92 -15.52
C SER A 117 -12.99 -0.60 -15.49
N ASP A 118 -13.67 -1.14 -16.48
CA ASP A 118 -13.76 -2.59 -16.74
C ASP A 118 -13.03 -2.96 -18.02
N ASN A 119 -12.06 -2.14 -18.45
CA ASN A 119 -11.14 -2.48 -19.53
C ASN A 119 -9.93 -3.24 -18.94
N PRO A 120 -9.75 -4.54 -19.22
CA PRO A 120 -8.66 -5.33 -18.65
C PRO A 120 -7.26 -4.78 -18.98
N SER A 121 -7.09 -4.13 -20.13
CA SER A 121 -5.81 -3.54 -20.54
C SER A 121 -5.35 -2.40 -19.62
N ASP A 122 -6.26 -1.74 -18.90
CA ASP A 122 -5.90 -0.70 -17.93
C ASP A 122 -5.19 -1.29 -16.69
N TYR A 123 -5.33 -2.60 -16.47
CA TYR A 123 -4.77 -3.33 -15.33
C TYR A 123 -3.47 -4.06 -15.67
N LEU A 124 -2.87 -3.76 -16.82
CA LEU A 124 -1.54 -4.21 -17.21
C LEU A 124 -0.52 -3.07 -17.07
N PRO A 125 0.78 -3.38 -16.82
CA PRO A 125 1.40 -4.71 -16.77
C PRO A 125 1.00 -5.53 -15.55
N ALA A 126 1.18 -6.85 -15.65
CA ALA A 126 0.87 -7.78 -14.56
C ALA A 126 1.67 -7.47 -13.28
N VAL A 127 1.04 -7.68 -12.13
CA VAL A 127 1.64 -7.53 -10.80
C VAL A 127 1.54 -8.83 -10.01
N GLN A 128 2.43 -9.00 -9.03
CA GLN A 128 2.36 -10.14 -8.11
C GLN A 128 1.06 -10.10 -7.32
N SER A 129 0.31 -11.19 -7.34
CA SER A 129 -0.97 -11.33 -6.65
C SER A 129 -1.20 -12.79 -6.24
N SER A 130 -2.35 -13.07 -5.65
CA SER A 130 -2.81 -14.43 -5.34
C SER A 130 -4.25 -14.62 -5.78
N LEU A 131 -4.53 -15.78 -6.37
CA LEU A 131 -5.88 -16.22 -6.72
C LEU A 131 -6.10 -17.59 -6.06
N GLU A 132 -7.13 -17.66 -5.21
CA GLU A 132 -7.51 -18.91 -4.52
C GLU A 132 -6.34 -19.59 -3.77
N GLY A 133 -5.40 -18.80 -3.24
CA GLY A 133 -4.23 -19.29 -2.50
C GLY A 133 -3.00 -19.62 -3.36
N MET A 134 -3.05 -19.38 -4.68
CA MET A 134 -1.93 -19.59 -5.59
C MET A 134 -1.29 -18.25 -5.97
N GLU A 135 0.00 -18.10 -5.70
CA GLU A 135 0.76 -16.88 -6.04
C GLU A 135 1.20 -16.89 -7.51
N PHE A 136 1.04 -15.76 -8.19
CA PHE A 136 1.30 -15.58 -9.61
C PHE A 136 1.34 -14.09 -10.00
N TYR A 137 1.71 -13.78 -11.24
CA TYR A 137 1.59 -12.44 -11.82
C TYR A 137 0.35 -12.38 -12.71
N ASN A 138 -0.51 -11.38 -12.51
CA ASN A 138 -1.73 -11.18 -13.28
C ASN A 138 -2.15 -9.71 -13.30
N TYR A 139 -3.31 -9.38 -13.90
CA TYR A 139 -3.92 -8.06 -13.82
C TYR A 139 -3.82 -7.43 -12.43
N SER A 140 -3.47 -6.14 -12.38
CA SER A 140 -3.47 -5.36 -11.15
C SER A 140 -4.84 -5.44 -10.46
N PRO A 141 -4.87 -5.64 -9.13
CA PRO A 141 -6.07 -5.31 -8.35
C PRO A 141 -6.46 -3.84 -8.58
N LEU A 142 -7.76 -3.54 -8.40
CA LEU A 142 -8.28 -2.17 -8.53
C LEU A 142 -7.53 -1.20 -7.62
N ILE A 143 -7.29 -1.62 -6.38
CA ILE A 143 -6.48 -0.90 -5.41
C ILE A 143 -5.40 -1.87 -4.94
N TYR A 144 -4.14 -1.51 -5.16
CA TYR A 144 -2.99 -2.39 -4.96
C TYR A 144 -1.93 -1.70 -4.10
N ALA A 145 -1.38 -2.45 -3.14
CA ALA A 145 -0.25 -2.03 -2.33
C ALA A 145 0.70 -3.21 -2.15
N PHE A 146 1.97 -3.04 -2.50
CA PHE A 146 2.99 -4.07 -2.37
C PHE A 146 4.20 -3.52 -1.65
N ARG A 147 4.64 -4.20 -0.58
CA ARG A 147 5.74 -3.76 0.28
C ARG A 147 5.60 -2.30 0.76
N CYS A 148 4.36 -1.91 1.08
CA CYS A 148 4.04 -0.60 1.64
C CYS A 148 3.81 -0.69 3.15
N GLU A 149 4.05 0.41 3.85
CA GLU A 149 3.70 0.59 5.26
C GLU A 149 2.80 1.82 5.42
N ASN A 150 2.00 1.88 6.48
CA ASN A 150 1.19 3.05 6.82
C ASN A 150 0.30 3.51 5.66
N ILE A 151 -0.55 2.59 5.17
CA ILE A 151 -1.54 2.89 4.15
C ILE A 151 -2.93 2.91 4.78
N ALA A 152 -3.81 3.76 4.25
CA ALA A 152 -5.20 3.81 4.66
C ALA A 152 -6.11 4.14 3.47
N ILE A 153 -7.36 3.71 3.60
CA ILE A 153 -8.46 4.19 2.78
C ILE A 153 -9.51 4.67 3.78
N THR A 154 -9.86 5.95 3.71
CA THR A 154 -10.74 6.59 4.70
C THR A 154 -11.79 7.46 4.02
N GLY A 155 -12.68 8.03 4.82
CA GLY A 155 -13.76 8.90 4.34
C GLY A 155 -15.08 8.17 4.16
N LYS A 156 -16.03 8.86 3.52
CA LYS A 156 -17.44 8.41 3.37
C LYS A 156 -17.85 8.19 1.91
N GLY A 157 -16.92 8.36 0.96
CA GLY A 157 -17.20 8.11 -0.45
C GLY A 157 -17.33 6.62 -0.79
N THR A 158 -17.53 6.35 -2.07
CA THR A 158 -17.83 5.03 -2.61
C THR A 158 -16.75 4.57 -3.58
N ILE A 159 -16.33 3.31 -3.42
CA ILE A 159 -15.51 2.58 -4.41
C ILE A 159 -16.48 1.78 -5.30
N SER A 160 -16.48 2.06 -6.61
CA SER A 160 -17.50 1.54 -7.52
C SER A 160 -16.88 0.96 -8.81
N PRO A 161 -16.63 -0.35 -8.90
CA PRO A 161 -16.18 -0.95 -10.16
C PRO A 161 -17.30 -1.01 -11.20
N LYS A 162 -16.98 -0.71 -12.46
CA LYS A 162 -17.77 -1.24 -13.58
C LYS A 162 -17.59 -2.75 -13.64
N MET A 163 -18.66 -3.48 -13.94
CA MET A 163 -18.68 -4.94 -13.86
C MET A 163 -19.09 -5.62 -15.17
N ASP A 164 -19.33 -4.88 -16.24
CA ASP A 164 -19.91 -5.44 -17.46
C ASP A 164 -18.93 -6.43 -18.11
N THR A 165 -17.66 -6.06 -18.25
CA THR A 165 -16.61 -7.00 -18.72
C THR A 165 -16.36 -8.13 -17.73
N TRP A 166 -16.21 -7.85 -16.44
CA TRP A 166 -15.85 -8.88 -15.45
C TRP A 166 -16.92 -9.97 -15.30
N LYS A 167 -18.20 -9.62 -15.46
CA LYS A 167 -19.31 -10.58 -15.45
C LYS A 167 -19.23 -11.61 -16.58
N ILE A 168 -18.65 -11.24 -17.73
CA ILE A 168 -18.42 -12.17 -18.85
C ILE A 168 -17.46 -13.29 -18.43
N TRP A 169 -16.57 -13.03 -17.46
CA TRP A 169 -15.57 -13.97 -16.98
C TRP A 169 -16.06 -14.85 -15.82
N PHE A 170 -17.28 -14.65 -15.32
CA PHE A 170 -17.83 -15.46 -14.23
C PHE A 170 -18.04 -16.95 -14.58
N PRO A 171 -18.52 -17.31 -15.78
CA PRO A 171 -18.58 -18.71 -16.17
C PRO A 171 -17.16 -19.31 -16.21
N ARG A 172 -17.01 -20.57 -15.78
CA ARG A 172 -15.75 -21.32 -15.84
C ARG A 172 -15.43 -21.74 -17.28
N GLN A 173 -15.22 -20.75 -18.14
CA GLN A 173 -14.93 -20.95 -19.56
C GLN A 173 -13.63 -21.75 -19.72
N LYS A 174 -13.48 -22.42 -20.87
CA LYS A 174 -12.33 -23.30 -21.13
C LYS A 174 -10.99 -22.59 -20.92
N TYR A 175 -10.83 -21.35 -21.40
CA TYR A 175 -9.58 -20.60 -21.23
C TYR A 175 -9.22 -20.39 -19.75
N TYR A 176 -10.21 -20.06 -18.91
CA TYR A 176 -10.00 -19.89 -17.47
C TYR A 176 -9.58 -21.22 -16.83
N MET A 177 -10.27 -22.30 -17.19
CA MET A 177 -9.97 -23.64 -16.66
C MET A 177 -8.58 -24.13 -17.06
N ASP A 178 -8.17 -23.87 -18.30
CA ASP A 178 -6.84 -24.21 -18.81
C ASP A 178 -5.76 -23.38 -18.08
N ALA A 179 -5.98 -22.07 -17.90
CA ALA A 179 -5.07 -21.20 -17.15
C ALA A 179 -4.95 -21.61 -15.67
N ALA A 180 -6.07 -21.93 -15.02
CA ALA A 180 -6.07 -22.44 -13.66
C ALA A 180 -5.29 -23.76 -13.56
N GLY A 181 -5.51 -24.71 -14.47
CA GLY A 181 -4.77 -25.97 -14.52
C GLY A 181 -3.25 -25.78 -14.72
N LYS A 182 -2.86 -24.83 -15.57
CA LYS A 182 -1.46 -24.41 -15.76
C LYS A 182 -0.87 -23.88 -14.46
N LEU A 183 -1.58 -22.99 -13.76
CA LEU A 183 -1.12 -22.42 -12.48
C LEU A 183 -0.99 -23.49 -11.38
N TYR A 184 -1.97 -24.39 -11.26
CA TYR A 184 -1.90 -25.52 -10.33
C TYR A 184 -0.67 -26.40 -10.60
N THR A 185 -0.39 -26.68 -11.87
CA THR A 185 0.79 -27.46 -12.27
C THR A 185 2.07 -26.75 -11.85
N MET A 186 2.21 -25.45 -12.19
CA MET A 186 3.36 -24.62 -11.81
C MET A 186 3.60 -24.58 -10.29
N MET A 187 2.53 -24.44 -9.50
CA MET A 187 2.58 -24.50 -8.04
C MET A 187 3.09 -25.87 -7.55
N SER A 188 2.53 -26.96 -8.08
CA SER A 188 2.86 -28.32 -7.66
C SER A 188 4.30 -28.74 -7.99
N THR A 189 4.89 -28.12 -9.01
CA THR A 189 6.27 -28.39 -9.44
C THR A 189 7.27 -27.34 -8.96
N ASN A 190 6.86 -26.45 -8.04
CA ASN A 190 7.72 -25.40 -7.45
C ASN A 190 8.33 -24.44 -8.48
N VAL A 191 7.62 -24.14 -9.57
CA VAL A 191 8.04 -23.07 -10.50
C VAL A 191 8.08 -21.75 -9.71
N PRO A 192 9.14 -20.93 -9.78
CA PRO A 192 9.22 -19.65 -9.08
C PRO A 192 8.04 -18.71 -9.40
N VAL A 193 7.61 -17.88 -8.44
CA VAL A 193 6.44 -17.00 -8.61
C VAL A 193 6.65 -16.03 -9.78
N GLU A 194 7.88 -15.57 -9.97
CA GLU A 194 8.29 -14.65 -11.02
C GLU A 194 8.13 -15.23 -12.43
N GLU A 195 8.09 -16.55 -12.57
CA GLU A 195 7.87 -17.24 -13.85
C GLU A 195 6.39 -17.55 -14.13
N ARG A 196 5.51 -17.37 -13.14
CA ARG A 196 4.06 -17.64 -13.26
C ARG A 196 3.33 -16.43 -13.83
N GLN A 197 3.57 -16.13 -15.11
CA GLN A 197 3.03 -14.97 -15.81
C GLN A 197 1.68 -15.25 -16.49
N PHE A 198 0.64 -14.51 -16.10
CA PHE A 198 -0.73 -14.57 -16.63
C PHE A 198 -1.25 -13.15 -16.92
N GLY A 199 -2.46 -13.05 -17.49
CA GLY A 199 -3.12 -11.76 -17.81
C GLY A 199 -2.68 -11.12 -19.13
N ASN A 200 -1.78 -11.76 -19.87
CA ASN A 200 -1.25 -11.30 -21.16
C ASN A 200 -1.78 -12.11 -22.36
N GLU A 201 -2.71 -13.04 -22.14
CA GLU A 201 -3.23 -14.02 -23.11
C GLU A 201 -4.72 -13.78 -23.41
#